data_AF-A0A369XKP5-F1
#
_entry.id   AF-A0A369XKP5-F1
#
_cell.length_a   1.000
_cell.length_b   1.000
_cell.length_c   1.000
_cell.angle_alpha   90.00
_cell.angle_beta   90.00
_cell.angle_gamma   90.00
#
_symmetry.space_group_name_H-M   'P 1'
#
loop_
_entity.id
_entity.type
_entity.pdbx_description
1 polymer ?
#
loop_
_entity_poly.entity_id
_entity_poly.type
_entity_poly.pdbx_seq_one_letter_code
_entity_poly.pdbx_strand_id
1 'polypeptide(L)'
;ADPLGFTRQLVALLRPGGTLIICAPLHPSPLTEIPNFLINAPPHHLTWWTASACQALADAVGVEALEIVDVAASPHEAIVYWMHRFSLLRARPGRPGIDERYFAHRWSWHLNLALSYLLARLATAVLPPPRGGRPCNVMLIARSPQDSTRDQPD
;
A
#
# COMPACT_ATOMS: atom_id res chain seq x y z
N ALA A 1 -4.09 14.56 2.35
CA ALA A 1 -5.27 13.90 1.78
C ALA A 1 -6.28 13.66 2.91
N ASP A 2 -7.58 13.60 2.62
CA ASP A 2 -8.65 13.32 3.60
C ASP A 2 -9.25 11.92 3.34
N PRO A 3 -8.60 10.84 3.81
CA PRO A 3 -9.09 9.48 3.60
C PRO A 3 -10.41 9.24 4.34
N LEU A 4 -10.61 9.87 5.50
CA LEU A 4 -11.81 9.68 6.31
C LEU A 4 -13.04 10.28 5.64
N GLY A 5 -12.96 11.54 5.18
CA GLY A 5 -14.05 12.19 4.46
C GLY A 5 -14.40 11.45 3.17
N PHE A 6 -13.39 11.02 2.41
CA PHE A 6 -13.60 10.22 1.21
C PHE A 6 -14.31 8.88 1.50
N THR A 7 -13.86 8.14 2.52
CA THR A 7 -14.50 6.87 2.88
C THR A 7 -15.93 7.04 3.39
N ARG A 8 -16.23 8.11 4.13
CA ARG A 8 -17.62 8.43 4.53
C ARG A 8 -18.53 8.63 3.33
N GLN A 9 -18.04 9.32 2.29
CA GLN A 9 -18.80 9.48 1.05
C GLN A 9 -19.05 8.14 0.36
N LEU A 10 -18.06 7.24 0.34
CA LEU A 10 -18.24 5.88 -0.19
C LEU A 10 -19.29 5.10 0.60
N VAL A 11 -19.23 5.13 1.94
CA VAL A 11 -20.19 4.44 2.81
C VAL A 11 -21.62 4.96 2.58
N ALA A 12 -21.81 6.28 2.40
CA ALA A 12 -23.11 6.87 2.13
C ALA A 12 -23.75 6.41 0.80
N LEU A 13 -22.93 5.90 -0.14
CA LEU A 13 -23.40 5.36 -1.42
C LEU A 13 -23.73 3.86 -1.35
N LEU A 14 -23.40 3.18 -0.26
CA LEU A 14 -23.67 1.76 -0.09
C LEU A 14 -25.13 1.55 0.30
N ARG A 15 -25.73 0.49 -0.26
CA ARG A 15 -26.95 -0.09 0.32
C ARG A 15 -26.65 -0.64 1.72
N PRO A 16 -27.65 -0.74 2.63
CA PRO A 16 -27.48 -1.46 3.88
C PRO A 16 -26.96 -2.89 3.66
N GLY A 17 -26.00 -3.32 4.47
CA GLY A 17 -25.30 -4.60 4.28
C GLY A 17 -24.39 -4.68 3.05
N GLY A 18 -24.18 -3.57 2.34
CA GLY A 18 -23.29 -3.48 1.17
C GLY A 18 -21.81 -3.61 1.52
N THR A 19 -21.00 -3.96 0.53
CA THR A 19 -19.57 -4.20 0.71
C THR A 19 -18.74 -2.97 0.31
N LEU A 20 -17.85 -2.55 1.20
CA LEU A 20 -16.79 -1.58 0.94
C LEU A 20 -15.48 -2.33 0.71
N ILE A 21 -14.76 -2.02 -0.37
CA ILE A 21 -13.40 -2.53 -0.61
C ILE A 21 -12.48 -1.35 -0.86
N ILE A 22 -11.42 -1.22 -0.05
CA ILE A 22 -10.39 -0.19 -0.19
C ILE A 22 -9.03 -0.90 -0.30
N CYS A 23 -8.29 -0.61 -1.37
CA CYS A 23 -6.91 -1.07 -1.53
C CYS A 23 -5.98 0.15 -1.56
N ALA A 24 -4.89 0.10 -0.82
CA ALA A 24 -3.94 1.19 -0.74
C ALA A 24 -2.49 0.70 -0.56
N PRO A 25 -1.48 1.52 -0.94
CA PRO A 25 -0.09 1.11 -0.79
C PRO A 25 0.31 0.88 0.67
N LEU A 26 0.88 -0.29 0.95
CA LEU A 26 1.30 -0.73 2.27
C LEU A 26 2.58 0.00 2.72
N HIS A 27 2.61 0.32 3.99
CA HIS A 27 3.78 0.79 4.72
C HIS A 27 3.98 -0.09 5.99
N PRO A 28 5.21 -0.54 6.29
CA PRO A 28 6.37 -0.56 5.40
C PRO A 28 6.22 -1.63 4.32
N SER A 29 6.80 -1.40 3.14
CA SER A 29 6.79 -2.34 2.02
C SER A 29 8.07 -2.24 1.16
N PRO A 30 8.32 -3.19 0.25
CA PRO A 30 9.42 -3.10 -0.71
C PRO A 30 9.48 -1.74 -1.44
N LEU A 31 8.32 -1.19 -1.78
CA LEU A 31 8.20 0.12 -2.42
C LEU A 31 8.80 1.24 -1.57
N THR A 32 8.55 1.22 -0.25
CA THR A 32 9.07 2.22 0.69
C THR A 32 10.56 2.04 1.01
N GLU A 33 11.12 0.86 0.78
CA GLU A 33 12.52 0.55 1.09
C GLU A 33 13.50 0.93 -0.04
N ILE A 34 13.02 1.26 -1.24
CA ILE A 34 13.87 1.72 -2.35
C ILE A 34 14.18 3.22 -2.14
N PRO A 35 15.46 3.60 -1.93
CA PRO A 35 15.82 4.99 -1.68
C PRO A 35 15.61 5.88 -2.92
N ASN A 36 15.20 7.14 -2.72
CA ASN A 36 14.92 8.11 -3.78
C ASN A 36 13.89 7.65 -4.83
N PHE A 37 13.05 6.67 -4.50
CA PHE A 37 12.07 6.15 -5.45
C PHE A 37 10.91 7.14 -5.62
N LEU A 38 10.85 7.82 -6.76
CA LEU A 38 9.88 8.88 -7.01
C LEU A 38 8.42 8.40 -7.00
N ILE A 39 8.17 7.13 -7.31
CA ILE A 39 6.82 6.55 -7.17
C ILE A 39 6.37 6.55 -5.69
N ASN A 40 7.32 6.43 -4.76
CA ASN A 40 7.09 6.55 -3.32
C ASN A 40 7.03 8.02 -2.83
N ALA A 41 7.20 9.02 -3.71
CA ALA A 41 7.17 10.41 -3.30
C ALA A 41 5.73 10.85 -2.96
N PRO A 42 5.55 11.80 -2.03
CA PRO A 42 4.26 12.49 -1.87
C PRO A 42 3.78 13.05 -3.22
N PRO A 43 2.46 13.09 -3.50
CA PRO A 43 1.35 12.89 -2.56
C PRO A 43 0.90 11.42 -2.39
N HIS A 44 1.43 10.50 -3.22
CA HIS A 44 0.89 9.15 -3.42
C HIS A 44 0.94 8.23 -2.19
N HIS A 45 1.75 8.56 -1.18
CA HIS A 45 1.89 7.81 0.07
C HIS A 45 1.63 8.65 1.34
N LEU A 46 0.92 9.77 1.23
CA LEU A 46 0.71 10.71 2.35
C LEU A 46 0.10 10.09 3.63
N THR A 47 -0.56 8.94 3.52
CA THR A 47 -1.31 8.31 4.62
C THR A 47 -0.63 7.06 5.20
N TRP A 48 0.49 6.59 4.63
CA TRP A 48 1.26 5.42 5.09
C TRP A 48 0.40 4.27 5.64
N TRP A 49 -0.38 3.63 4.76
CA TRP A 49 -1.38 2.65 5.17
C TRP A 49 -0.75 1.40 5.78
N THR A 50 -1.33 0.95 6.89
CA THR A 50 -1.05 -0.31 7.57
C THR A 50 -2.36 -1.03 7.80
N ALA A 51 -2.33 -2.32 8.16
CA ALA A 51 -3.52 -3.03 8.62
C ALA A 51 -4.23 -2.29 9.78
N SER A 52 -3.46 -1.72 10.72
CA SER A 52 -4.03 -0.94 11.83
C SER A 52 -4.70 0.36 11.39
N ALA A 53 -4.17 1.03 10.36
CA ALA A 53 -4.81 2.21 9.78
C ALA A 53 -6.11 1.86 9.06
N CYS A 54 -6.15 0.72 8.37
CA CYS A 54 -7.38 0.20 7.77
C CYS A 54 -8.45 -0.11 8.83
N GLN A 55 -8.06 -0.75 9.94
CA GLN A 55 -8.97 -1.02 11.06
C GLN A 55 -9.51 0.29 11.65
N ALA A 56 -8.63 1.25 11.96
CA ALA A 56 -9.03 2.54 12.52
C ALA A 56 -9.96 3.32 11.57
N LEU A 57 -9.75 3.22 10.25
CA LEU A 57 -10.65 3.81 9.27
C LEU A 57 -12.03 3.16 9.31
N ALA A 58 -12.09 1.83 9.35
CA ALA A 58 -13.35 1.07 9.42
C ALA A 58 -14.16 1.47 10.66
N ASP A 59 -13.51 1.49 11.82
CA ASP A 59 -14.12 1.90 13.09
C ASP A 59 -14.64 3.35 13.02
N ALA A 60 -13.85 4.27 12.45
CA ALA A 60 -14.19 5.68 12.35
C ALA A 60 -15.36 6.00 11.39
N VAL A 61 -15.69 5.09 10.47
CA VAL A 61 -16.84 5.21 9.54
C VAL A 61 -17.99 4.27 9.88
N GLY A 62 -17.88 3.48 10.95
CA GLY A 62 -18.94 2.62 11.45
C GLY A 62 -19.26 1.43 10.53
N VAL A 63 -18.25 0.86 9.87
CA VAL A 63 -18.39 -0.37 9.06
C VAL A 63 -17.71 -1.55 9.77
N GLU A 64 -18.24 -2.74 9.57
CA GLU A 64 -17.65 -3.98 10.09
C GLU A 64 -16.51 -4.43 9.19
N ALA A 65 -15.26 -4.42 9.68
CA ALA A 65 -14.14 -4.98 8.95
C ALA A 65 -14.27 -6.52 8.88
N LEU A 66 -14.50 -7.05 7.68
CA LEU A 66 -14.60 -8.49 7.44
C LEU A 66 -13.22 -9.10 7.23
N GLU A 67 -12.37 -8.38 6.49
CA GLU A 67 -11.02 -8.83 6.16
C GLU A 67 -10.08 -7.64 6.00
N ILE A 68 -8.87 -7.77 6.53
CA ILE A 68 -7.77 -6.86 6.28
C ILE A 68 -6.58 -7.71 5.85
N VAL A 69 -6.18 -7.59 4.60
CA VAL A 69 -5.15 -8.45 4.01
C VAL A 69 -4.05 -7.67 3.34
N ASP A 70 -2.84 -8.18 3.51
CA ASP A 70 -1.72 -7.83 2.65
C ASP A 70 -1.92 -8.45 1.27
N VAL A 71 -1.98 -7.61 0.25
CA VAL A 71 -2.17 -8.05 -1.13
C VAL A 71 -0.84 -8.53 -1.67
N ALA A 72 -0.81 -9.81 -2.04
CA ALA A 72 0.36 -10.43 -2.66
C ALA A 72 0.79 -9.64 -3.90
N ALA A 73 2.11 -9.53 -4.11
CA ALA A 73 2.65 -8.81 -5.25
C ALA A 73 2.11 -9.38 -6.56
N SER A 74 1.51 -8.51 -7.38
CA SER A 74 0.98 -8.87 -8.69
C SER A 74 2.06 -8.74 -9.78
N PRO A 75 1.85 -9.29 -10.99
CA PRO A 75 2.75 -9.06 -12.12
C PRO A 75 2.96 -7.58 -12.46
N HIS A 76 1.99 -6.72 -12.17
CA HIS A 76 2.12 -5.26 -12.34
C HIS A 76 3.20 -4.64 -11.43
N GLU A 77 3.54 -5.32 -10.35
CA GLU A 77 4.55 -4.89 -9.36
C GLU A 77 5.89 -5.59 -9.55
N ALA A 78 6.04 -6.39 -10.62
CA ALA A 78 7.27 -7.12 -10.90
C ALA A 78 8.49 -6.19 -10.97
N ILE A 79 8.35 -5.00 -11.55
CA ILE A 79 9.44 -4.03 -11.59
C ILE A 79 9.84 -3.56 -10.19
N VAL A 80 8.88 -3.30 -9.30
CA VAL A 80 9.15 -2.89 -7.91
C VAL A 80 9.82 -4.03 -7.15
N TYR A 81 9.35 -5.26 -7.34
CA TYR A 81 9.98 -6.45 -6.78
C TYR A 81 11.44 -6.59 -7.22
N TRP A 82 11.71 -6.50 -8.53
CA TRP A 82 13.07 -6.66 -9.04
C TRP A 82 13.98 -5.49 -8.66
N MET A 83 13.46 -4.26 -8.68
CA MET A 83 14.18 -3.08 -8.21
C MET A 83 14.55 -3.25 -6.74
N HIS A 84 13.58 -3.67 -5.92
CA HIS A 84 13.84 -4.01 -4.54
C HIS A 84 14.90 -5.11 -4.46
N ARG A 85 14.78 -6.21 -5.19
CA ARG A 85 15.74 -7.33 -5.14
C ARG A 85 17.18 -6.95 -5.51
N PHE A 86 17.36 -6.02 -6.46
CA PHE A 86 18.67 -5.54 -6.93
C PHE A 86 19.17 -4.28 -6.21
N SER A 87 18.35 -3.68 -5.36
CA SER A 87 18.77 -2.55 -4.53
C SER A 87 19.72 -3.02 -3.43
N LEU A 88 20.97 -2.56 -3.50
CA LEU A 88 22.02 -2.84 -2.52
C LEU A 88 21.90 -1.94 -1.28
N LEU A 89 21.26 -0.77 -1.45
CA LEU A 89 20.99 0.19 -0.39
C LEU A 89 19.49 0.21 -0.09
N ARG A 90 19.12 0.52 1.16
CA ARG A 90 17.73 0.59 1.61
C ARG A 90 17.46 1.89 2.33
N ALA A 91 16.26 2.43 2.14
CA ALA A 91 15.67 3.36 3.07
C ALA A 91 15.07 2.58 4.24
N ARG A 92 15.41 2.97 5.47
CA ARG A 92 14.88 2.42 6.72
C ARG A 92 14.61 3.55 7.73
N PRO A 93 13.64 4.44 7.45
CA PRO A 93 13.23 5.44 8.41
C PRO A 93 12.77 4.80 9.73
N GLY A 94 13.14 5.44 10.83
CA GLY A 94 12.98 4.90 12.18
C GLY A 94 14.20 4.13 12.71
N ARG A 95 15.19 3.82 11.85
CA ARG A 95 16.51 3.34 12.29
C ARG A 95 17.51 4.50 12.32
N PRO A 96 18.23 4.74 13.44
CA PRO A 96 19.28 5.75 13.48
C PRO A 96 20.39 5.40 12.49
N GLY A 97 20.80 6.38 11.68
CA GLY A 97 21.91 6.22 10.77
C GLY A 97 21.66 6.80 9.39
N ILE A 98 22.48 6.36 8.43
CA ILE A 98 22.47 6.87 7.06
C ILE A 98 21.14 6.54 6.37
N ASP A 99 20.47 5.45 6.73
CA ASP A 99 19.23 4.95 6.13
C ASP A 99 17.93 5.57 6.69
N GLU A 100 18.00 6.56 7.60
CA GLU A 100 16.85 7.13 8.30
C GLU A 100 15.81 7.85 7.41
N ARG A 101 16.10 8.08 6.11
CA ARG A 101 15.28 8.90 5.19
C ARG A 101 14.80 8.10 3.99
N TYR A 102 13.65 8.49 3.44
CA TYR A 102 13.21 8.01 2.12
C TYR A 102 13.89 8.73 0.96
N PHE A 103 14.16 10.03 1.14
CA PHE A 103 14.74 10.91 0.13
C PHE A 103 15.96 11.65 0.68
N ALA A 104 17.06 11.61 -0.06
CA ALA A 104 18.28 12.35 0.25
C ALA A 104 19.10 12.57 -1.03
N HIS A 105 19.72 13.74 -1.15
CA HIS A 105 20.67 14.01 -2.23
C HIS A 105 21.99 13.26 -1.97
N ARG A 106 22.11 12.07 -2.55
CA ARG A 106 23.27 11.17 -2.37
C ARG A 106 23.53 10.41 -3.66
N TRP A 107 24.72 10.57 -4.22
CA TRP A 107 25.11 9.90 -5.45
C TRP A 107 25.04 8.37 -5.37
N SER A 108 25.37 7.79 -4.22
CA SER A 108 25.22 6.34 -4.00
C SER A 108 23.77 5.87 -4.12
N TRP A 109 22.80 6.67 -3.66
CA TRP A 109 21.37 6.37 -3.77
C TRP A 109 20.86 6.56 -5.20
N HIS A 110 21.31 7.60 -5.89
CA HIS A 110 20.99 7.81 -7.31
C HIS A 110 21.54 6.66 -8.17
N LEU A 111 22.80 6.24 -7.92
CA LEU A 111 23.41 5.13 -8.63
C LEU A 111 22.70 3.80 -8.31
N ASN A 112 22.38 3.53 -7.03
CA ASN A 112 21.60 2.37 -6.63
C ASN A 112 20.22 2.34 -7.33
N LEU A 113 19.53 3.47 -7.39
CA LEU A 113 18.22 3.57 -8.06
C LEU A 113 18.36 3.31 -9.56
N ALA A 114 19.33 3.93 -10.23
CA ALA A 114 19.55 3.76 -11.66
C ALA A 114 19.92 2.30 -12.02
N LEU A 115 20.87 1.70 -11.28
CA LEU A 115 21.29 0.32 -11.49
C LEU A 115 20.15 -0.67 -11.21
N SER A 116 19.46 -0.52 -10.07
CA SER A 116 18.35 -1.41 -9.72
C SER A 116 17.20 -1.30 -10.73
N TYR A 117 16.90 -0.10 -11.23
CA TYR A 117 15.90 0.10 -12.29
C TYR A 117 16.30 -0.60 -13.60
N LEU A 118 17.53 -0.41 -14.07
CA LEU A 118 18.00 -1.02 -15.32
C LEU A 118 17.98 -2.55 -15.23
N LEU A 119 18.50 -3.11 -14.14
CA LEU A 119 18.48 -4.55 -13.90
C LEU A 119 17.05 -5.08 -13.77
N ALA A 120 16.16 -4.34 -13.10
CA ALA A 120 14.76 -4.72 -12.97
C ALA A 120 14.00 -4.70 -14.29
N ARG A 121 14.28 -3.72 -15.16
CA ARG A 121 13.71 -3.66 -16.51
C ARG A 121 14.09 -4.87 -17.34
N LEU A 122 15.36 -5.26 -17.30
CA LEU A 122 15.85 -6.46 -17.98
C LEU A 122 15.22 -7.72 -17.38
N ALA A 123 15.24 -7.86 -16.06
CA ALA A 123 14.65 -9.00 -15.36
C ALA A 123 13.15 -9.15 -15.63
N THR A 124 12.37 -8.06 -15.60
CA THR A 124 10.93 -8.09 -15.85
C THR A 124 10.59 -8.55 -17.27
N ALA A 125 11.50 -8.32 -18.23
CA ALA A 125 11.30 -8.74 -19.62
C ALA A 125 11.59 -10.24 -19.85
N VAL A 126 12.40 -10.88 -19.00
CA VAL A 126 12.91 -12.25 -19.24
C VAL A 126 12.58 -13.25 -18.13
N LEU A 127 12.29 -12.78 -16.93
CA LEU A 127 11.96 -13.60 -15.77
C LEU A 127 10.44 -13.56 -15.51
N PRO A 128 9.85 -14.68 -15.07
CA PRO A 128 8.45 -14.71 -14.71
C PRO A 128 8.16 -13.75 -13.54
N PRO A 129 6.90 -13.30 -13.40
CA PRO A 129 6.46 -12.55 -12.24
C PRO A 129 6.80 -13.30 -10.94
N PRO A 130 7.33 -12.60 -9.93
CA PRO A 130 7.72 -13.23 -8.68
C PRO A 130 6.52 -13.89 -7.99
N ARG A 131 6.63 -15.18 -7.70
CA ARG A 131 5.65 -15.88 -6.87
C ARG A 131 5.97 -15.62 -5.40
N GLY A 132 4.97 -15.18 -4.63
CA GLY A 132 5.14 -14.93 -3.19
C GLY A 132 6.05 -13.75 -2.86
N GLY A 133 6.13 -12.75 -3.74
CA GLY A 133 6.83 -11.50 -3.44
C GLY A 133 6.22 -10.81 -2.22
N ARG A 134 7.05 -10.07 -1.47
CA ARG A 134 6.59 -9.27 -0.32
C ARG A 134 5.47 -8.31 -0.77
N PRO A 135 4.40 -8.18 0.02
CA PRO A 135 3.25 -7.35 -0.34
C PRO A 135 3.64 -5.88 -0.43
N CYS A 136 3.02 -5.17 -1.37
CA CYS A 136 3.17 -3.72 -1.55
C CYS A 136 1.86 -2.96 -1.31
N ASN A 137 0.74 -3.65 -1.09
CA ASN A 137 -0.56 -3.05 -0.81
C ASN A 137 -1.25 -3.77 0.35
N VAL A 138 -2.14 -3.04 1.01
CA VAL A 138 -3.08 -3.55 2.00
C VAL A 138 -4.50 -3.33 1.49
N MET A 139 -5.38 -4.28 1.74
CA MET A 139 -6.78 -4.22 1.35
C MET A 139 -7.68 -4.40 2.56
N LEU A 140 -8.64 -3.49 2.71
CA LEU A 140 -9.77 -3.58 3.63
C LEU A 140 -11.00 -4.04 2.86
N ILE A 141 -11.64 -5.11 3.34
CA ILE A 141 -12.98 -5.53 2.96
C ILE A 141 -13.87 -5.32 4.18
N ALA A 142 -14.91 -4.51 4.04
CA ALA A 142 -15.83 -4.19 5.12
C ALA A 142 -17.28 -4.23 4.69
N ARG A 143 -18.19 -4.32 5.65
CA ARG A 143 -19.64 -4.33 5.43
C ARG A 143 -20.31 -3.14 6.10
N SER A 144 -21.21 -2.49 5.38
CA SER A 144 -22.05 -1.44 5.97
C SER A 144 -23.06 -2.04 6.94
N PRO A 145 -23.51 -1.26 7.95
CA PRO A 145 -24.53 -1.73 8.88
C PRO A 145 -25.78 -2.21 8.16
N GLN A 146 -26.46 -3.21 8.75
CA GLN A 146 -27.80 -3.57 8.32
C GLN A 146 -28.80 -2.52 8.78
N ASP A 147 -29.85 -2.31 7.99
CA ASP A 147 -30.96 -1.44 8.34
C ASP A 147 -31.97 -2.27 9.15
N SER A 148 -31.80 -2.31 10.47
CA SER A 148 -32.61 -3.11 11.39
C SER A 148 -34.09 -2.70 11.43
N THR A 149 -34.46 -1.63 10.74
CA THR A 149 -35.82 -1.07 10.65
C THR A 149 -36.69 -1.67 9.54
N ARG A 150 -36.16 -2.55 8.67
CA ARG A 150 -36.96 -3.21 7.60
C ARG A 150 -37.44 -4.63 7.91
N ASP A 151 -36.97 -5.24 9.00
CA ASP A 151 -37.31 -6.62 9.38
C ASP A 151 -38.39 -6.71 10.47
N GLN A 152 -39.07 -5.60 10.78
CA GLN A 152 -40.22 -5.63 11.67
C GLN A 152 -41.48 -5.85 10.81
N PRO A 153 -42.11 -7.06 10.85
CA PRO A 153 -43.38 -7.26 10.16
C PRO A 153 -44.44 -6.36 10.79
N ASP A 154 -45.20 -5.68 9.93
CA ASP A 154 -46.45 -4.98 10.29
C ASP A 154 -47.46 -5.93 10.96
#